data_AF-A0A968Y282-F1
#
_entry.id   AF-A0A968Y282-F1
#
_cell.length_a   1.000
_cell.length_b   1.000
_cell.length_c   1.000
_cell.angle_alpha   90.00
_cell.angle_beta   90.00
_cell.angle_gamma   90.00
#
_symmetry.space_group_name_H-M   'P 1'
#
loop_
_entity.id
_entity.type
_entity.pdbx_description
1 polymer ?
#
loop_
_entity_poly.entity_id
_entity_poly.type
_entity_poly.pdbx_seq_one_letter_code
_entity_poly.pdbx_strand_id
1 'polypeptide(L)'
;MSDFAKPIVQQVRNITRPLEPVIDVITTPLPLLDELGINISLLDIATNPLFAKGSSQLGLIKAIPQIVNAAKALDSIDTTAGSVLLDLGGFKLPEDIRQIPNLNGITLDTSNIITPILGNPLDQAKGKSTTASSFFAGAKGGSLSFPIIEDPKEVFKLFLGKTDATLFFADLPTLGAQFEYKQTVPVFPGVNVNFGGNGGFGANLDFGFDTQGLFDAA
;
A
#
# COMPACT_ATOMS: atom_id res chain seq x y z
N MET A 1 4.99 10.94 19.85
CA MET A 1 5.03 10.32 18.49
C MET A 1 3.95 9.26 18.31
N SER A 2 3.59 8.50 19.36
CA SER A 2 2.40 7.63 19.39
C SER A 2 1.11 8.37 19.00
N ASP A 3 0.93 9.60 19.48
CA ASP A 3 -0.25 10.42 19.18
C ASP A 3 -0.34 10.89 17.72
N PHE A 4 0.77 10.87 16.97
CA PHE A 4 0.79 11.22 15.54
C PHE A 4 0.74 9.97 14.65
N ALA A 5 1.48 8.92 15.01
CA ALA A 5 1.50 7.68 14.25
C ALA A 5 0.19 6.89 14.38
N LYS A 6 -0.45 6.88 15.56
CA LYS A 6 -1.65 6.07 15.81
C LYS A 6 -2.87 6.52 15.00
N PRO A 7 -3.19 7.83 14.86
CA PRO A 7 -4.27 8.29 13.97
C PRO A 7 -4.01 7.99 12.50
N ILE A 8 -2.78 8.19 12.01
CA ILE A 8 -2.40 7.90 10.61
C ILE A 8 -2.56 6.40 10.33
N VAL A 9 -2.08 5.57 11.24
CA VAL A 9 -2.21 4.12 11.16
C VAL A 9 -3.65 3.66 11.28
N GLN A 10 -4.46 4.32 12.11
CA GLN A 10 -5.90 4.08 12.17
C GLN A 10 -6.60 4.48 10.88
N GLN A 11 -6.19 5.56 10.22
CA GLN A 11 -6.70 5.93 8.90
C GLN A 11 -6.28 4.92 7.83
N VAL A 12 -5.01 4.51 7.79
CA VAL A 12 -4.53 3.44 6.89
C VAL A 12 -5.28 2.14 7.17
N ARG A 13 -5.52 1.78 8.43
CA ARG A 13 -6.37 0.64 8.82
C ARG A 13 -7.83 0.83 8.43
N ASN A 14 -8.39 2.04 8.51
CA ASN A 14 -9.77 2.32 8.11
C ASN A 14 -9.95 2.28 6.59
N ILE A 15 -8.88 2.59 5.83
CA ILE A 15 -8.84 2.49 4.37
C ILE A 15 -8.52 1.06 3.91
N THR A 16 -7.72 0.30 4.68
CA THR A 16 -7.36 -1.09 4.35
C THR A 16 -8.34 -2.14 4.90
N ARG A 17 -9.09 -1.85 5.96
CA ARG A 17 -10.22 -2.69 6.45
C ARG A 17 -11.23 -3.04 5.35
N PRO A 18 -11.72 -2.09 4.54
CA PRO A 18 -12.67 -2.38 3.48
C PRO A 18 -12.07 -3.13 2.28
N LEU A 19 -10.84 -3.66 2.37
CA LEU A 19 -10.29 -4.59 1.38
C LEU A 19 -10.64 -6.06 1.70
N GLU A 20 -11.19 -6.37 2.88
CA GLU A 20 -11.75 -7.70 3.20
C GLU A 20 -12.71 -8.24 2.12
N PRO A 21 -13.69 -7.44 1.62
CA PRO A 21 -14.57 -7.89 0.54
C PRO A 21 -13.82 -8.20 -0.75
N VAL A 22 -12.73 -7.47 -1.04
CA VAL A 22 -11.92 -7.72 -2.23
C VAL A 22 -11.22 -9.06 -2.07
N ILE A 23 -10.58 -9.32 -0.93
CA ILE A 23 -9.91 -10.59 -0.61
C ILE A 23 -10.90 -11.75 -0.72
N ASP A 24 -12.06 -11.62 -0.10
CA ASP A 24 -13.10 -12.64 -0.11
C ASP A 24 -13.54 -12.95 -1.54
N VAL A 25 -13.74 -11.95 -2.40
CA VAL A 25 -14.10 -12.21 -3.82
C VAL A 25 -13.02 -13.01 -4.55
N ILE A 26 -11.73 -12.83 -4.25
CA ILE A 26 -10.64 -13.53 -4.95
C ILE A 26 -10.36 -14.92 -4.38
N THR A 27 -10.64 -15.13 -3.09
CA THR A 27 -10.38 -16.40 -2.40
C THR A 27 -11.62 -17.29 -2.30
N THR A 28 -12.82 -16.74 -2.46
CA THR A 28 -14.06 -17.51 -2.44
C THR A 28 -14.15 -18.41 -3.69
N PRO A 29 -14.57 -19.68 -3.53
CA PRO A 29 -14.86 -20.56 -4.66
C PRO A 29 -15.90 -19.94 -5.60
N LEU A 30 -15.68 -20.05 -6.92
CA LEU A 30 -16.62 -19.52 -7.89
C LEU A 30 -17.94 -20.30 -7.85
N PRO A 31 -19.09 -19.66 -7.58
CA PRO A 31 -20.37 -20.36 -7.38
C PRO A 31 -20.77 -21.25 -8.56
N LEU A 32 -20.54 -20.76 -9.78
CA LEU A 32 -20.89 -21.48 -11.02
C LEU A 32 -20.09 -22.77 -11.22
N LEU A 33 -18.91 -22.88 -10.61
CA LEU A 33 -18.04 -24.06 -10.71
C LEU A 33 -18.22 -24.98 -9.50
N ASP A 34 -18.56 -24.43 -8.33
CA ASP A 34 -18.90 -25.19 -7.14
C ASP A 34 -20.15 -26.06 -7.35
N GLU A 35 -21.16 -25.55 -8.07
CA GLU A 35 -22.34 -26.32 -8.50
C GLU A 35 -21.99 -27.55 -9.37
N LEU A 36 -20.83 -27.54 -10.02
CA LEU A 36 -20.31 -28.66 -10.82
C LEU A 36 -19.34 -29.57 -10.02
N GLY A 37 -19.19 -29.33 -8.71
CA GLY A 37 -18.25 -30.04 -7.84
C GLY A 37 -16.79 -29.60 -8.01
N ILE A 38 -16.55 -28.47 -8.67
CA ILE A 38 -15.22 -27.90 -8.94
C ILE A 38 -15.00 -26.72 -7.98
N ASN A 39 -14.42 -27.02 -6.81
CA ASN A 39 -14.10 -26.02 -5.81
C ASN A 39 -12.82 -25.27 -6.20
N ILE A 40 -12.96 -24.20 -6.98
CA ILE A 40 -11.85 -23.39 -7.48
C ILE A 40 -12.14 -21.91 -7.28
N SER A 41 -11.22 -21.18 -6.64
CA SER A 41 -11.29 -19.73 -6.45
C SER A 41 -10.61 -18.96 -7.58
N LEU A 42 -10.78 -17.63 -7.62
CA LEU A 42 -10.05 -16.78 -8.57
C LEU A 42 -8.52 -16.83 -8.32
N LEU A 43 -8.10 -17.02 -7.07
CA LEU A 43 -6.70 -17.27 -6.70
C LEU A 43 -6.20 -18.61 -7.25
N ASP A 44 -6.99 -19.67 -7.14
CA ASP A 44 -6.61 -20.99 -7.66
C ASP A 44 -6.51 -20.96 -9.19
N ILE A 45 -7.44 -20.28 -9.86
CA ILE A 45 -7.39 -20.08 -11.31
C ILE A 45 -6.13 -19.29 -11.72
N ALA A 46 -5.77 -18.27 -10.95
CA ALA A 46 -4.62 -17.43 -11.24
C ALA A 46 -3.27 -18.11 -10.97
N THR A 47 -3.23 -19.13 -10.11
CA THR A 47 -2.01 -19.85 -9.74
C THR A 47 -1.87 -21.21 -10.42
N ASN A 48 -2.98 -21.81 -10.88
CA ASN A 48 -2.97 -23.16 -11.43
C ASN A 48 -2.70 -23.14 -12.94
N PRO A 49 -1.60 -23.79 -13.40
CA PRO A 49 -1.20 -23.80 -14.81
C PRO A 49 -2.18 -24.55 -15.73
N LEU A 50 -3.13 -25.32 -15.18
CA LEU A 50 -4.17 -25.99 -15.97
C LEU A 50 -5.23 -25.01 -16.52
N PHE A 51 -5.44 -23.88 -15.84
CA PHE A 51 -6.49 -22.92 -16.17
C PHE A 51 -5.93 -21.56 -16.58
N ALA A 52 -4.77 -21.19 -16.04
CA ALA A 52 -4.14 -19.90 -16.30
C ALA A 52 -3.74 -19.75 -17.78
N LYS A 53 -4.16 -18.65 -18.39
CA LYS A 53 -3.78 -18.26 -19.75
C LYS A 53 -2.86 -17.05 -19.68
N GLY A 54 -1.61 -17.23 -20.11
CA GLY A 54 -0.59 -16.20 -20.03
C GLY A 54 -0.04 -16.01 -18.61
N SER A 55 0.55 -14.84 -18.34
CA SER A 55 1.16 -14.53 -17.05
C SER A 55 0.17 -13.86 -16.10
N SER A 56 -0.17 -14.54 -15.00
CA SER A 56 -0.96 -13.95 -13.91
C SER A 56 -0.16 -12.94 -13.09
N GLN A 57 -0.79 -11.83 -12.74
CA GLN A 57 -0.26 -10.80 -11.85
C GLN A 57 -0.92 -10.96 -10.48
N LEU A 58 -0.19 -11.47 -9.49
CA LEU A 58 -0.71 -11.77 -8.15
C LEU A 58 -0.04 -10.94 -7.05
N GLY A 59 0.52 -9.79 -7.42
CA GLY A 59 1.27 -8.97 -6.48
C GLY A 59 0.40 -8.45 -5.34
N LEU A 60 -0.86 -8.06 -5.61
CA LEU A 60 -1.82 -7.61 -4.59
C LEU A 60 -2.01 -8.65 -3.48
N ILE A 61 -2.17 -9.92 -3.85
CA ILE A 61 -2.40 -11.03 -2.90
C ILE A 61 -1.18 -11.25 -2.02
N LYS A 62 0.03 -11.06 -2.55
CA LYS A 62 1.28 -11.15 -1.78
C LYS A 62 1.50 -9.95 -0.86
N ALA A 63 1.01 -8.77 -1.25
CA ALA A 63 1.13 -7.54 -0.48
C ALA A 63 0.21 -7.53 0.76
N ILE A 64 -0.99 -8.11 0.66
CA ILE A 64 -2.00 -8.11 1.74
C ILE A 64 -1.46 -8.65 3.08
N PRO A 65 -0.83 -9.85 3.17
CA PRO A 65 -0.28 -10.33 4.43
C PRO A 65 0.77 -9.39 5.04
N GLN A 66 1.52 -8.67 4.19
CA GLN A 66 2.54 -7.71 4.63
C GLN A 66 1.90 -6.46 5.24
N ILE A 67 0.82 -5.95 4.62
CA ILE A 67 0.02 -4.84 5.17
C ILE A 67 -0.58 -5.23 6.53
N VAL A 68 -1.13 -6.44 6.64
CA VAL A 68 -1.68 -6.95 7.91
C VAL A 68 -0.60 -7.05 8.99
N ASN A 69 0.59 -7.55 8.63
CA ASN A 69 1.72 -7.62 9.57
C ASN A 69 2.20 -6.22 10.00
N ALA A 70 2.22 -5.26 9.09
CA ALA A 70 2.52 -3.87 9.41
C ALA A 70 1.51 -3.31 10.42
N ALA A 71 0.21 -3.50 10.18
CA ALA A 71 -0.85 -3.06 11.07
C ALA A 71 -0.72 -3.68 12.48
N LYS A 72 -0.44 -4.99 12.56
CA LYS A 72 -0.21 -5.70 13.84
C LYS A 72 1.00 -5.16 14.60
N ALA A 73 2.08 -4.80 13.90
CA ALA A 73 3.26 -4.22 14.54
C ALA A 73 2.92 -2.91 15.27
N LEU A 74 1.98 -2.12 14.74
CA LEU A 74 1.60 -0.83 15.31
C LEU A 74 0.74 -0.96 16.56
N ASP A 75 -0.10 -1.99 16.64
CA ASP A 75 -0.90 -2.28 17.84
C ASP A 75 0.00 -2.68 19.03
N SER A 76 1.24 -3.10 18.75
CA SER A 76 2.24 -3.44 19.77
C SER A 76 3.14 -2.28 20.19
N ILE A 77 2.93 -1.06 19.66
CA ILE A 77 3.73 0.12 20.05
C ILE A 77 3.33 0.58 21.45
N ASP A 78 4.27 0.45 22.39
CA ASP A 78 4.20 1.14 23.67
C ASP A 78 4.24 2.66 23.44
N THR A 79 3.19 3.35 23.86
CA THR A 79 3.01 4.80 23.65
C THR A 79 3.74 5.65 24.68
N THR A 80 4.55 5.05 25.55
CA THR A 80 5.33 5.77 26.55
C THR A 80 6.23 6.81 25.87
N ALA A 81 6.10 8.06 26.29
CA ALA A 81 6.74 9.21 25.67
C ALA A 81 8.28 9.14 25.79
N GLY A 82 8.93 8.58 24.78
CA GLY A 82 10.36 8.75 24.52
C GLY A 82 10.61 9.77 23.42
N SER A 83 11.63 10.61 23.55
CA SER A 83 12.06 11.51 22.47
C SER A 83 12.81 10.70 21.41
N VAL A 84 12.13 10.39 20.31
CA VAL A 84 12.77 9.82 19.12
C VAL A 84 13.28 10.97 18.26
N LEU A 85 14.60 11.14 18.23
CA LEU A 85 15.26 12.07 17.32
C LEU A 85 15.54 11.38 15.98
N LEU A 86 14.96 11.93 14.92
CA LEU A 86 15.24 11.60 13.53
C LEU A 86 15.85 12.82 12.87
N ASP A 87 17.00 12.64 12.24
CA ASP A 87 17.56 13.65 11.34
C ASP A 87 16.84 13.52 10.00
N LEU A 88 15.93 14.47 9.75
CA LEU A 88 15.14 14.58 8.52
C LEU A 88 15.88 15.40 7.46
N GLY A 89 17.10 15.84 7.73
CA GLY A 89 17.84 16.76 6.88
C GLY A 89 17.42 18.21 7.09
N GLY A 90 17.71 19.03 6.09
CA GLY A 90 17.50 20.48 6.14
C GLY A 90 16.99 21.00 4.80
N PHE A 91 16.59 22.26 4.79
CA PHE A 91 16.24 22.97 3.57
C PHE A 91 16.83 24.37 3.60
N LYS A 92 17.53 24.75 2.52
CA LYS A 92 18.02 26.10 2.32
C LYS A 92 16.91 26.96 1.75
N LEU A 93 16.53 27.98 2.51
CA LEU A 93 15.54 28.94 2.04
C LEU A 93 16.21 29.83 0.97
N PRO A 94 15.56 30.01 -0.20
CA PRO A 94 16.13 30.82 -1.28
C PRO A 94 16.16 32.31 -0.94
N GLU A 95 15.32 32.75 0.00
CA GLU A 95 15.18 34.14 0.43
C GLU A 95 15.13 34.24 1.96
N ASP A 96 15.47 35.41 2.50
CA ASP A 96 15.34 35.69 3.93
C ASP A 96 13.86 35.81 4.30
N ILE A 97 13.37 34.86 5.09
CA ILE A 97 11.96 34.78 5.51
C ILE A 97 11.48 36.01 6.29
N ARG A 98 12.39 36.83 6.83
CA ARG A 98 12.06 38.07 7.52
C ARG A 98 11.69 39.21 6.56
N GLN A 99 12.01 39.06 5.28
CA GLN A 99 11.79 40.09 4.26
C GLN A 99 10.59 39.80 3.36
N ILE A 100 9.96 38.63 3.50
CA ILE A 100 8.82 38.22 2.69
C ILE A 100 7.52 38.27 3.50
N PRO A 101 6.40 38.71 2.90
CA PRO A 101 5.12 38.86 3.59
C PRO A 101 4.45 37.52 3.92
N ASN A 102 4.80 36.44 3.22
CA ASN A 102 4.31 35.09 3.45
C ASN A 102 5.24 34.05 2.79
N LEU A 103 5.04 32.78 3.13
CA LEU A 103 5.85 31.65 2.65
C LEU A 103 5.29 31.00 1.37
N ASN A 104 4.17 31.48 0.83
CA ASN A 104 3.47 30.82 -0.28
C ASN A 104 4.30 30.81 -1.57
N GLY A 105 5.17 31.82 -1.76
CA GLY A 105 6.07 31.94 -2.91
C GLY A 105 7.33 31.06 -2.84
N ILE A 106 7.56 30.36 -1.73
CA ILE A 106 8.75 29.52 -1.57
C ILE A 106 8.56 28.18 -2.31
N THR A 107 9.42 27.94 -3.29
CA THR A 107 9.46 26.67 -4.03
C THR A 107 10.47 25.71 -3.41
N LEU A 108 10.04 24.47 -3.17
CA LEU A 108 10.87 23.39 -2.65
C LEU A 108 11.59 22.69 -3.82
N ASP A 109 12.75 23.24 -4.20
CA ASP A 109 13.63 22.66 -5.22
C ASP A 109 14.58 21.62 -4.61
N THR A 110 14.92 20.56 -5.36
CA THR A 110 15.88 19.54 -4.93
C THR A 110 17.27 20.11 -4.65
N SER A 111 17.67 21.17 -5.33
CA SER A 111 18.93 21.88 -5.11
C SER A 111 19.05 22.55 -3.74
N ASN A 112 17.91 22.81 -3.09
CA ASN A 112 17.83 23.44 -1.78
C ASN A 112 17.74 22.43 -0.63
N ILE A 113 17.65 21.13 -0.92
CA ILE A 113 17.61 20.09 0.10
C ILE A 113 19.00 19.87 0.67
N ILE A 114 19.09 19.87 1.99
CA ILE A 114 20.24 19.39 2.74
C ILE A 114 19.91 17.96 3.15
N THR A 115 20.66 17.00 2.62
CA THR A 115 20.46 15.59 2.96
C THR A 115 20.76 15.36 4.45
N PRO A 116 20.00 14.45 5.11
CA PRO A 116 20.33 13.99 6.46
C PRO A 116 21.79 13.52 6.56
N ILE A 117 22.46 13.88 7.66
CA ILE A 117 23.84 13.50 7.97
C ILE A 117 23.91 12.18 8.77
N LEU A 118 22.84 11.81 9.48
CA LEU A 118 22.76 10.56 10.23
C LEU A 118 22.27 9.35 9.39
N GLY A 119 22.17 9.52 8.07
CA GLY A 119 21.68 8.51 7.13
C GLY A 119 20.21 8.69 6.76
N ASN A 120 19.67 7.82 5.90
CA ASN A 120 18.26 7.91 5.49
C ASN A 120 17.34 7.88 6.73
N PRO A 121 16.34 8.77 6.87
CA PRO A 121 15.53 8.84 8.08
C PRO A 121 14.68 7.58 8.31
N LEU A 122 14.31 6.85 7.26
CA LEU A 122 13.64 5.56 7.37
C LEU A 122 14.54 4.51 8.04
N ASP A 123 15.82 4.46 7.66
CA ASP A 123 16.78 3.54 8.28
C ASP A 123 17.09 3.95 9.73
N GLN A 124 17.17 5.25 10.00
CA GLN A 124 17.25 5.76 11.38
C GLN A 124 16.06 5.28 12.20
N ALA A 125 14.83 5.43 11.68
CA ALA A 125 13.59 5.03 12.36
C ALA A 125 13.53 3.51 12.62
N LYS A 126 13.91 2.69 11.63
CA LYS A 126 14.03 1.24 11.79
C LYS A 126 15.07 0.85 12.86
N GLY A 127 16.14 1.63 12.98
CA GLY A 127 17.17 1.43 13.99
C GLY A 127 16.77 1.80 15.42
N LYS A 128 15.63 2.49 15.64
CA LYS A 128 15.21 2.92 16.99
C LYS A 128 14.51 1.82 17.79
N SER A 129 13.86 0.86 17.13
CA SER A 129 13.12 -0.20 17.81
C SER A 129 12.85 -1.37 16.86
N THR A 130 12.83 -2.58 17.40
CA THR A 130 12.37 -3.79 16.71
C THR A 130 10.95 -3.62 16.15
N THR A 131 10.06 -2.93 16.88
CA THR A 131 8.68 -2.70 16.43
C THR A 131 8.64 -1.78 15.22
N ALA A 132 9.42 -0.69 15.22
CA ALA A 132 9.52 0.22 14.08
C ALA A 132 10.13 -0.51 12.86
N SER A 133 11.17 -1.31 13.08
CA SER A 133 11.77 -2.14 12.05
C SER A 133 10.77 -3.08 11.39
N SER A 134 10.00 -3.83 12.20
CA SER A 134 8.97 -4.76 11.71
C SER A 134 7.83 -4.04 10.99
N PHE A 135 7.41 -2.89 11.50
CA PHE A 135 6.40 -2.06 10.86
C PHE A 135 6.83 -1.62 9.45
N PHE A 136 8.00 -0.98 9.33
CA PHE A 136 8.48 -0.48 8.04
C PHE A 136 8.85 -1.61 7.08
N ALA A 137 9.26 -2.78 7.59
CA ALA A 137 9.46 -3.97 6.76
C ALA A 137 8.13 -4.48 6.16
N GLY A 138 7.08 -4.61 6.98
CA GLY A 138 5.75 -5.01 6.53
C GLY A 138 5.13 -3.98 5.58
N ALA A 139 5.28 -2.68 5.90
CA ALA A 139 4.80 -1.59 5.08
C ALA A 139 5.42 -1.63 3.67
N LYS A 140 6.75 -1.71 3.58
CA LYS A 140 7.46 -1.83 2.30
C LYS A 140 7.05 -3.09 1.53
N GLY A 141 6.88 -4.22 2.23
CA GLY A 141 6.40 -5.46 1.62
C GLY A 141 4.96 -5.39 1.11
N GLY A 142 4.16 -4.48 1.68
CA GLY A 142 2.80 -4.16 1.28
C GLY A 142 2.68 -3.00 0.29
N SER A 143 3.80 -2.54 -0.27
CA SER A 143 3.87 -1.35 -1.13
C SER A 143 3.32 -0.06 -0.50
N LEU A 144 3.50 0.07 0.81
CA LEU A 144 3.19 1.29 1.55
C LEU A 144 4.45 2.13 1.69
N SER A 145 4.32 3.44 1.47
CA SER A 145 5.36 4.43 1.70
C SER A 145 4.90 5.53 2.64
N PHE A 146 5.87 6.14 3.33
CA PHE A 146 5.65 7.28 4.21
C PHE A 146 6.52 8.45 3.74
N PRO A 147 6.10 9.18 2.70
CA PRO A 147 6.89 10.28 2.14
C PRO A 147 7.29 11.32 3.18
N ILE A 148 6.46 11.53 4.22
CA ILE A 148 6.76 12.42 5.34
C ILE A 148 8.01 12.06 6.17
N ILE A 149 8.54 10.86 6.05
CA ILE A 149 9.83 10.49 6.68
C ILE A 149 10.86 10.03 5.64
N GLU A 150 10.43 9.71 4.42
CA GLU A 150 11.30 9.24 3.34
C GLU A 150 11.85 10.39 2.50
N ASP A 151 11.09 11.48 2.34
CA ASP A 151 11.46 12.67 1.58
C ASP A 151 11.46 13.91 2.50
N PRO A 152 12.62 14.55 2.72
CA PRO A 152 12.72 15.81 3.45
C PRO A 152 11.73 16.89 2.96
N LYS A 153 11.43 16.95 1.66
CA LYS A 153 10.53 17.96 1.09
C LYS A 153 9.14 17.92 1.73
N GLU A 154 8.61 16.73 1.99
CA GLU A 154 7.25 16.59 2.52
C GLU A 154 7.14 17.15 3.94
N VAL A 155 8.17 17.00 4.75
CA VAL A 155 8.25 17.64 6.08
C VAL A 155 8.38 19.15 5.95
N PHE A 156 9.20 19.62 5.01
CA PHE A 156 9.36 21.06 4.79
C PHE A 156 8.09 21.74 4.26
N LYS A 157 7.25 21.04 3.49
CA LYS A 157 5.92 21.53 3.12
C LYS A 157 5.09 21.87 4.37
N LEU A 158 5.14 21.02 5.42
CA LEU A 158 4.46 21.31 6.69
C LEU A 158 4.97 22.59 7.34
N PHE A 159 6.29 22.78 7.41
CA PHE A 159 6.88 23.98 8.02
C PHE A 159 6.59 25.26 7.23
N LEU A 160 6.43 25.15 5.92
CA LEU A 160 6.02 26.27 5.06
C LEU A 160 4.51 26.52 5.09
N GLY A 161 3.74 25.73 5.84
CA GLY A 161 2.29 25.83 5.91
C GLY A 161 1.58 25.39 4.62
N LYS A 162 2.26 24.61 3.77
CA LYS A 162 1.62 24.03 2.58
C LYS A 162 0.71 22.88 3.01
N THR A 163 -0.44 22.77 2.35
CA THR A 163 -1.45 21.76 2.66
C THR A 163 -1.38 20.52 1.77
N ASP A 164 -0.37 20.43 0.90
CA ASP A 164 -0.14 19.32 -0.05
C ASP A 164 1.03 18.41 0.37
N ALA A 165 1.36 18.41 1.67
CA ALA A 165 2.36 17.49 2.21
C ALA A 165 1.77 16.07 2.26
N THR A 166 2.36 15.15 1.50
CA THR A 166 1.98 13.75 1.43
C THR A 166 2.47 13.03 2.68
N LEU A 167 1.54 12.51 3.47
CA LEU A 167 1.82 11.80 4.71
C LEU A 167 2.07 10.31 4.44
N PHE A 168 1.29 9.75 3.53
CA PHE A 168 1.24 8.32 3.24
C PHE A 168 0.82 8.07 1.80
N PHE A 169 1.37 7.02 1.20
CA PHE A 169 0.96 6.54 -0.11
C PHE A 169 1.03 5.00 -0.16
N ALA A 170 0.11 4.39 -0.89
CA ALA A 170 0.03 2.95 -1.14
C ALA A 170 -0.12 2.74 -2.65
N ASP A 171 0.89 2.10 -3.25
CA ASP A 171 0.94 1.73 -4.68
C ASP A 171 0.77 0.22 -4.76
N LEU A 172 -0.46 -0.27 -4.69
CA LEU A 172 -0.65 -1.70 -4.54
C LEU A 172 -0.36 -2.41 -5.86
N PRO A 173 0.39 -3.53 -5.84
CA PRO A 173 0.73 -4.20 -7.08
C PRO A 173 -0.53 -4.68 -7.80
N THR A 174 -0.49 -4.64 -9.13
CA THR A 174 -1.63 -5.08 -9.95
C THR A 174 -2.04 -6.51 -9.66
N LEU A 175 -3.35 -6.73 -9.66
CA LEU A 175 -3.97 -8.03 -9.69
C LEU A 175 -4.52 -8.27 -11.09
N GLY A 176 -4.27 -9.45 -11.66
CA GLY A 176 -4.87 -9.81 -12.92
C GLY A 176 -4.64 -11.26 -13.31
N ALA A 177 -5.66 -11.90 -13.85
CA ALA A 177 -5.52 -13.22 -14.45
C ALA A 177 -6.51 -13.42 -15.60
N GLN A 178 -6.12 -14.24 -16.54
CA GLN A 178 -6.98 -14.74 -17.62
C GLN A 178 -7.01 -16.26 -17.54
N PHE A 179 -8.13 -16.85 -17.90
CA PHE A 179 -8.31 -18.28 -17.82
C PHE A 179 -9.18 -18.84 -18.93
N GLU A 180 -8.98 -20.14 -19.18
CA GLU A 180 -9.71 -20.91 -20.17
C GLU A 180 -10.14 -22.25 -19.55
N TYR A 181 -11.43 -22.53 -19.60
CA TYR A 181 -12.00 -23.79 -19.13
C TYR A 181 -12.49 -24.61 -20.33
N LYS A 182 -12.17 -25.91 -20.35
CA LYS A 182 -12.63 -26.87 -21.35
C LYS A 182 -12.94 -28.20 -20.68
N GLN A 183 -14.15 -28.71 -20.92
CA GLN A 183 -14.59 -30.03 -20.49
C GLN A 183 -15.24 -30.76 -21.65
N THR A 184 -14.90 -32.03 -21.82
CA THR A 184 -15.52 -32.91 -22.81
C THR A 184 -16.38 -33.93 -22.10
N VAL A 185 -17.66 -34.00 -22.45
CA VAL A 185 -18.62 -34.97 -21.90
C VAL A 185 -19.08 -35.91 -23.02
N PRO A 186 -18.87 -37.24 -22.87
CA PRO A 186 -19.42 -38.22 -23.81
C PRO A 186 -20.93 -38.35 -23.58
N VAL A 187 -21.73 -38.08 -24.61
CA VAL A 187 -23.20 -38.18 -24.53
C VAL A 187 -23.73 -39.48 -25.14
N PHE A 188 -23.01 -40.05 -26.12
CA PHE A 188 -23.28 -41.34 -26.76
C PHE A 188 -21.96 -41.95 -27.26
N PRO A 189 -21.86 -43.28 -27.49
CA PRO A 189 -20.66 -43.89 -28.09
C PRO A 189 -20.30 -43.22 -29.42
N GLY A 190 -19.10 -42.61 -29.48
CA GLY A 190 -18.62 -41.87 -30.64
C GLY A 190 -19.08 -40.41 -30.74
N VAL A 191 -19.89 -39.92 -29.81
CA VAL A 191 -20.37 -38.53 -29.78
C VAL A 191 -19.97 -37.85 -28.46
N ASN A 192 -19.11 -36.83 -28.59
CA ASN A 192 -18.66 -36.01 -27.48
C ASN A 192 -19.21 -34.60 -27.63
N VAL A 193 -19.66 -34.01 -26.51
CA VAL A 193 -20.00 -32.59 -26.41
C VAL A 193 -18.88 -31.88 -25.67
N ASN A 194 -18.39 -30.77 -26.22
CA ASN A 194 -17.38 -29.94 -25.59
C ASN A 194 -18.04 -28.70 -24.98
N PHE A 195 -17.83 -28.50 -23.68
CA PHE A 195 -18.16 -27.27 -22.97
C PHE A 195 -16.88 -26.48 -22.77
N GLY A 196 -16.92 -25.19 -23.03
CA GLY A 196 -15.76 -24.34 -22.75
C GLY A 196 -16.09 -22.87 -22.73
N GLY A 197 -15.22 -22.11 -22.07
CA GLY A 197 -15.35 -20.67 -21.92
C GLY A 197 -14.04 -20.05 -21.45
N ASN A 198 -13.89 -18.76 -21.71
CA ASN A 198 -12.75 -17.97 -21.25
C ASN A 198 -13.24 -16.83 -20.37
N GLY A 199 -12.41 -16.41 -19.43
CA GLY A 199 -12.71 -15.32 -18.51
C GLY A 199 -11.44 -14.66 -17.99
N GLY A 200 -11.62 -13.59 -17.23
CA GLY A 200 -10.51 -12.91 -16.58
C GLY A 200 -11.00 -11.85 -15.62
N PHE A 201 -10.10 -11.43 -14.74
CA PHE A 201 -10.30 -10.34 -13.79
C PHE A 201 -9.04 -9.50 -13.69
N GLY A 202 -9.17 -8.25 -13.27
CA GLY A 202 -8.04 -7.38 -12.99
C GLY A 202 -8.41 -6.19 -12.11
N ALA A 203 -7.45 -5.74 -11.31
CA ALA A 203 -7.58 -4.58 -10.44
C ALA A 203 -6.21 -3.88 -10.30
N ASN A 204 -6.25 -2.55 -10.28
CA ASN A 204 -5.12 -1.70 -9.93
C ASN A 204 -5.60 -0.69 -8.89
N LEU A 205 -4.93 -0.61 -7.74
CA LEU A 205 -5.44 0.10 -6.56
C LEU A 205 -4.34 0.95 -5.94
N ASP A 206 -4.54 2.26 -5.94
CA ASP A 206 -3.63 3.23 -5.33
C ASP A 206 -4.38 4.09 -4.32
N PHE A 207 -3.74 4.39 -3.20
CA PHE A 207 -4.30 5.22 -2.14
C PHE A 207 -3.26 6.21 -1.62
N GLY A 208 -3.69 7.40 -1.19
CA GLY A 208 -2.81 8.40 -0.62
C GLY A 208 -3.52 9.20 0.45
N PHE A 209 -2.74 9.80 1.34
CA PHE A 209 -3.24 10.73 2.35
C PHE A 209 -2.25 11.87 2.54
N ASP A 210 -2.75 13.10 2.42
CA ASP A 210 -1.99 14.34 2.56
C ASP A 210 -2.54 15.19 3.72
N THR A 211 -1.93 16.36 3.91
CA THR A 211 -2.37 17.29 4.96
C THR A 211 -3.69 17.96 4.66
N GLN A 212 -4.06 18.17 3.40
CA GLN A 212 -5.38 18.67 3.03
C GLN A 212 -6.47 17.71 3.52
N GLY A 213 -6.26 16.41 3.36
CA GLY A 213 -7.15 15.38 3.87
C GLY A 213 -7.36 15.39 5.40
N LEU A 214 -6.38 15.90 6.18
CA LEU A 214 -6.58 16.12 7.62
C LEU A 214 -7.51 17.29 7.93
N PHE A 215 -7.44 18.37 7.13
CA PHE A 215 -8.31 19.53 7.30
C PHE A 215 -9.74 19.24 6.82
N ASP A 216 -9.88 18.48 5.73
CA ASP A 216 -11.19 18.14 5.16
C ASP A 216 -11.98 17.13 6.02
N ALA A 217 -11.27 16.37 6.87
CA ALA A 217 -11.86 15.36 7.76
C ALA A 217 -12.21 15.89 9.17
N ALA A 218 -11.90 17.16 9.47
CA ALA A 218 -12.11 17.80 10.78
C ALA A 218 -13.35 18.70 10.77
#